data_AF-A0A7S2JPZ7-F1
#
_entry.id   AF-A0A7S2JPZ7-F1
#
_cell.length_a   1.000
_cell.length_b   1.000
_cell.length_c   1.000
_cell.angle_alpha   90.00
_cell.angle_beta   90.00
_cell.angle_gamma   90.00
#
_symmetry.space_group_name_H-M   'P 1'
#
loop_
_entity.id
_entity.type
_entity.pdbx_description
1 polymer ?
#
loop_
_entity_poly.entity_id
_entity_poly.type
_entity_poly.pdbx_seq_one_letter_code
_entity_poly.pdbx_strand_id
1 'polypeptide(L)'
;VAGAFCPCKLVCVDALFFALMGCLAVSQLWARSLRVSLAVNVTGVCVVAVACGLGQKLHPHDLSHAFLVWSFSPWLVYFLGNEADRLQLARDIVDAEHLQCGYTGVAEAQASVEADKDQIMAQIGENVPCVHDSVMLLISSGMSTPTLRNLASRGFDMRGAGDFRFSLAALAAQRWVWFGLESLSTHWLAASVFWPGAIACLWLTIQADMDGRAFIMTAIGKLHTIEMVLAPISYVGVR
;
A
#
# COMPACT_ATOMS: atom_id res chain seq x y z
N VAL A 1 -33.66 24.37 -26.77
CA VAL A 1 -34.01 22.99 -26.34
C VAL A 1 -32.85 22.46 -25.54
N ALA A 2 -32.90 22.61 -24.21
CA ALA A 2 -31.91 22.01 -23.32
C ALA A 2 -32.12 20.48 -23.37
N GLY A 3 -31.13 19.74 -23.86
CA GLY A 3 -31.20 18.28 -23.94
C GLY A 3 -31.38 17.72 -22.53
N ALA A 4 -32.50 17.02 -22.29
CA ALA A 4 -32.75 16.37 -21.02
C ALA A 4 -31.58 15.44 -20.68
N PHE A 5 -30.90 15.75 -19.58
CA PHE A 5 -29.76 14.98 -19.11
C PHE A 5 -30.26 13.61 -18.64
N CYS A 6 -29.81 12.52 -19.28
CA CYS A 6 -30.20 11.18 -18.90
C CYS A 6 -29.25 10.68 -17.80
N PRO A 7 -29.71 10.54 -16.53
CA PRO A 7 -28.84 10.14 -15.40
C PRO A 7 -28.15 8.79 -15.62
N CYS A 8 -28.71 7.92 -16.47
CA CYS A 8 -28.11 6.63 -16.80
C CYS A 8 -26.73 6.74 -17.50
N LYS A 9 -26.49 7.79 -18.31
CA LYS A 9 -25.20 7.94 -19.01
C LYS A 9 -24.05 8.27 -18.06
N LEU A 10 -24.34 9.04 -17.01
CA LEU A 10 -23.33 9.45 -16.03
C LEU A 10 -22.86 8.25 -15.20
N VAL A 11 -23.80 7.46 -14.69
CA VAL A 11 -23.51 6.24 -13.92
C VAL A 11 -22.64 5.26 -14.72
N CYS A 12 -22.86 5.15 -16.03
CA CYS A 12 -22.04 4.28 -16.89
C CYS A 12 -20.59 4.78 -17.04
N VAL A 13 -20.39 6.08 -17.20
CA VAL A 13 -19.06 6.68 -17.35
C VAL A 13 -18.27 6.55 -16.04
N ASP A 14 -18.90 6.81 -14.91
CA ASP A 14 -18.27 6.66 -13.59
C ASP A 14 -17.90 5.20 -13.33
N ALA A 15 -18.81 4.25 -13.58
CA ALA A 15 -18.55 2.83 -13.39
C ALA A 15 -17.39 2.32 -14.26
N LEU A 16 -17.32 2.74 -15.53
CA LEU A 16 -16.22 2.39 -16.43
C LEU A 16 -14.89 2.96 -15.93
N PHE A 17 -14.90 4.20 -15.43
CA PHE A 17 -13.71 4.82 -14.86
C PHE A 17 -13.23 4.07 -13.62
N PHE A 18 -14.11 3.78 -12.66
CA PHE A 18 -13.75 3.02 -11.47
C PHE A 18 -13.20 1.63 -11.83
N ALA A 19 -13.78 0.96 -12.82
CA ALA A 19 -13.28 -0.32 -13.30
C ALA A 19 -11.87 -0.20 -13.91
N LEU A 20 -11.63 0.80 -14.76
CA LEU A 20 -10.32 1.07 -15.37
C LEU A 20 -9.26 1.35 -14.29
N MET A 21 -9.61 2.18 -13.31
CA MET A 21 -8.72 2.56 -12.22
C MET A 21 -8.42 1.40 -11.28
N GLY A 22 -9.44 0.59 -10.97
CA GLY A 22 -9.27 -0.68 -10.25
C GLY A 22 -8.32 -1.61 -10.99
N CYS A 23 -8.44 -1.73 -12.32
CA CYS A 23 -7.54 -2.55 -13.13
C CYS A 23 -6.09 -2.03 -13.09
N LEU A 24 -5.88 -0.71 -13.16
CA LEU A 24 -4.55 -0.11 -13.04
C LEU A 24 -3.95 -0.32 -11.63
N ALA A 25 -4.76 -0.15 -10.58
CA ALA A 25 -4.34 -0.41 -9.20
C ALA A 25 -4.00 -1.88 -8.96
N VAL A 26 -4.80 -2.82 -9.48
CA VAL A 26 -4.47 -4.25 -9.45
C VAL A 26 -3.19 -4.51 -10.23
N SER A 27 -3.04 -3.95 -11.43
CA SER A 27 -1.82 -4.12 -12.24
C SER A 27 -0.56 -3.67 -11.49
N GLN A 28 -0.65 -2.60 -10.67
CA GLN A 28 0.43 -2.17 -9.79
C GLN A 28 0.81 -3.20 -8.72
N LEU A 29 -0.16 -3.93 -8.18
CA LEU A 29 0.11 -4.96 -7.17
C LEU A 29 0.95 -6.11 -7.73
N TRP A 30 0.83 -6.37 -9.04
CA TRP A 30 1.55 -7.44 -9.73
C TRP A 30 2.80 -6.96 -10.47
N ALA A 31 3.02 -5.64 -10.55
CA ALA A 31 4.17 -5.05 -11.23
C ALA A 31 5.46 -5.26 -10.40
N ARG A 32 6.18 -6.34 -10.69
CA ARG A 32 7.50 -6.61 -10.08
C ARG A 32 8.63 -5.72 -10.60
N SER A 33 8.44 -5.11 -11.77
CA SER A 33 9.44 -4.23 -12.39
C SER A 33 9.16 -2.77 -12.08
N LEU A 34 10.18 -2.04 -11.62
CA LEU A 34 10.11 -0.59 -11.38
C LEU A 34 9.66 0.18 -12.64
N ARG A 35 10.03 -0.29 -13.84
CA ARG A 35 9.64 0.35 -15.11
C ARG A 35 8.16 0.17 -15.41
N VAL A 36 7.64 -1.04 -15.19
CA VAL A 36 6.20 -1.33 -15.36
C VAL A 36 5.39 -0.53 -14.33
N SER A 37 5.85 -0.49 -13.08
CA SER A 37 5.22 0.32 -12.03
C SER A 37 5.20 1.81 -12.40
N LEU A 38 6.30 2.37 -12.90
CA LEU A 38 6.32 3.75 -13.38
C LEU A 38 5.32 3.98 -14.52
N ALA A 39 5.29 3.09 -15.52
CA ALA A 39 4.38 3.21 -16.66
C ALA A 39 2.91 3.17 -16.22
N VAL A 40 2.55 2.29 -15.29
CA VAL A 40 1.19 2.19 -14.75
C VAL A 40 0.84 3.43 -13.91
N ASN A 41 1.77 3.96 -13.10
CA ASN A 41 1.57 5.20 -12.34
C ASN A 41 1.30 6.39 -13.26
N VAL A 42 2.15 6.59 -14.28
CA VAL A 42 2.01 7.68 -15.25
C VAL A 42 0.67 7.57 -15.98
N THR A 43 0.34 6.36 -16.44
CA THR A 43 -0.96 6.09 -17.10
C THR A 43 -2.12 6.42 -16.18
N GLY A 44 -2.05 5.99 -14.93
CA GLY A 44 -3.05 6.26 -13.90
C GLY A 44 -3.29 7.75 -13.66
N VAL A 45 -2.21 8.51 -13.44
CA VAL A 45 -2.30 9.97 -13.25
C VAL A 45 -2.90 10.66 -14.48
N CYS A 46 -2.50 10.25 -15.69
CA CYS A 46 -3.07 10.80 -16.93
C CYS A 46 -4.57 10.51 -17.04
N VAL A 47 -4.99 9.28 -16.74
CA VAL A 47 -6.41 8.87 -16.76
C VAL A 47 -7.22 9.69 -15.76
N VAL A 48 -6.71 9.91 -14.54
CA VAL A 48 -7.34 10.78 -13.53
C VAL A 48 -7.48 12.21 -14.05
N ALA A 49 -6.40 12.80 -14.58
CA ALA A 49 -6.41 14.17 -15.08
C ALA A 49 -7.43 14.37 -16.23
N VAL A 50 -7.48 13.43 -17.18
CA VAL A 50 -8.45 13.44 -18.28
C VAL A 50 -9.88 13.32 -17.76
N ALA A 51 -10.13 12.41 -16.81
CA ALA A 51 -11.45 12.23 -16.24
C ALA A 51 -11.92 13.45 -15.44
N CYS A 52 -11.03 14.08 -14.66
CA CYS A 52 -11.34 15.36 -14.00
C CYS A 52 -11.71 16.45 -15.01
N GLY A 53 -10.94 16.61 -16.10
CA GLY A 53 -11.21 17.62 -17.13
C GLY A 53 -12.51 17.36 -17.89
N LEU A 54 -12.80 16.10 -18.24
CA LEU A 54 -14.07 15.71 -18.87
C LEU A 54 -15.25 15.93 -17.92
N GLY A 55 -15.11 15.55 -16.65
CA GLY A 55 -16.13 15.75 -15.63
C GLY A 55 -16.47 17.23 -15.44
N GLN A 56 -15.46 18.10 -15.35
CA GLN A 56 -15.65 19.55 -15.24
C GLN A 56 -16.37 20.12 -16.47
N LYS A 57 -16.00 19.66 -17.68
CA LYS A 57 -16.63 20.11 -18.93
C LYS A 57 -18.08 19.66 -19.05
N LEU A 58 -18.40 18.45 -18.59
CA LEU A 58 -19.74 17.88 -18.63
C LEU A 58 -20.66 18.47 -17.56
N HIS A 59 -20.09 18.98 -16.47
CA HIS A 59 -20.83 19.52 -15.34
C HIS A 59 -20.29 20.89 -14.89
N PRO A 60 -20.76 21.99 -15.47
CA PRO A 60 -20.30 23.33 -15.10
C PRO A 60 -20.94 23.89 -13.81
N HIS A 61 -21.79 23.13 -13.10
CA HIS A 61 -22.50 23.59 -11.90
C HIS A 61 -21.75 23.23 -10.60
N ASP A 62 -21.74 24.12 -9.61
CA ASP A 62 -20.90 24.04 -8.38
C ASP A 62 -20.94 22.70 -7.62
N LEU A 63 -22.11 22.06 -7.50
CA LEU A 63 -22.25 20.79 -6.77
C LEU A 63 -21.50 19.62 -7.41
N SER A 64 -21.20 19.70 -8.71
CA SER A 64 -20.45 18.66 -9.41
C SER A 64 -18.95 18.71 -9.13
N HIS A 65 -18.39 19.90 -8.84
CA HIS A 65 -16.97 20.03 -8.54
C HIS A 65 -16.60 19.28 -7.26
N ALA A 66 -17.42 19.38 -6.22
CA ALA A 66 -17.25 18.61 -5.00
C ALA A 66 -17.24 17.11 -5.31
N PHE A 67 -18.23 16.61 -6.05
CA PHE A 67 -18.31 15.18 -6.41
C PHE A 67 -17.09 14.69 -7.19
N LEU A 68 -16.63 15.46 -8.19
CA LEU A 68 -15.44 15.12 -8.97
C LEU A 68 -14.19 15.08 -8.07
N VAL A 69 -13.95 16.13 -7.28
CA VAL A 69 -12.80 16.18 -6.37
C VAL A 69 -12.81 14.99 -5.41
N TRP A 70 -13.97 14.69 -4.83
CA TRP A 70 -14.13 13.57 -3.92
C TRP A 70 -13.94 12.19 -4.58
N SER A 71 -14.36 12.03 -5.83
CA SER A 71 -14.26 10.75 -6.55
C SER A 71 -12.87 10.49 -7.12
N PHE A 72 -12.16 11.54 -7.54
CA PHE A 72 -10.86 11.43 -8.23
C PHE A 72 -9.65 11.70 -7.34
N SER A 73 -9.77 12.52 -6.28
CA SER A 73 -8.66 12.74 -5.35
C SER A 73 -8.11 11.46 -4.71
N PRO A 74 -8.89 10.39 -4.43
CA PRO A 74 -8.33 9.16 -3.90
C PRO A 74 -7.29 8.51 -4.79
N TRP A 75 -7.63 8.46 -6.06
CA TRP A 75 -6.80 7.85 -7.05
C TRP A 75 -5.52 8.63 -7.30
N LEU A 76 -5.61 9.97 -7.25
CA LEU A 76 -4.44 10.83 -7.34
C LEU A 76 -3.51 10.59 -6.14
N VAL A 77 -4.05 10.60 -4.92
CA VAL A 77 -3.28 10.32 -3.69
C VAL A 77 -2.64 8.93 -3.75
N TYR A 78 -3.38 7.92 -4.21
CA TYR A 78 -2.87 6.57 -4.39
C TYR A 78 -1.68 6.53 -5.35
N PHE A 79 -1.81 7.09 -6.56
CA PHE A 79 -0.71 7.04 -7.55
C PHE A 79 0.51 7.86 -7.15
N LEU A 80 0.31 9.00 -6.49
CA LEU A 80 1.41 9.80 -5.94
C LEU A 80 2.10 9.06 -4.79
N GLY A 81 1.33 8.49 -3.86
CA GLY A 81 1.87 7.66 -2.79
C GLY A 81 2.59 6.44 -3.34
N ASN A 82 2.09 5.83 -4.41
CA ASN A 82 2.70 4.66 -5.02
C ASN A 82 4.01 5.01 -5.72
N GLU A 83 4.15 6.22 -6.26
CA GLU A 83 5.43 6.72 -6.77
C GLU A 83 6.44 6.94 -5.65
N ALA A 84 6.00 7.47 -4.50
CA ALA A 84 6.85 7.58 -3.32
C ALA A 84 7.31 6.19 -2.84
N ASP A 85 6.40 5.22 -2.72
CA ASP A 85 6.71 3.83 -2.37
C ASP A 85 7.71 3.21 -3.36
N ARG A 86 7.53 3.47 -4.67
CA ARG A 86 8.43 2.97 -5.73
C ARG A 86 9.84 3.52 -5.59
N LEU A 87 9.96 4.83 -5.28
CA LEU A 87 11.25 5.48 -5.06
C LEU A 87 11.92 4.99 -3.79
N GLN A 88 11.15 4.74 -2.73
CA GLN A 88 11.65 4.15 -1.49
C GLN A 88 12.18 2.74 -1.73
N LEU A 89 11.40 1.86 -2.38
CA LEU A 89 11.84 0.52 -2.75
C LEU A 89 13.13 0.53 -3.58
N ALA A 90 13.24 1.46 -4.54
CA ALA A 90 14.46 1.59 -5.34
C ALA A 90 15.69 1.98 -4.50
N ARG A 91 15.52 2.81 -3.47
CA ARG A 91 16.60 3.14 -2.51
C ARG A 91 16.93 1.94 -1.64
N ASP A 92 15.92 1.27 -1.09
CA ASP A 92 16.09 0.11 -0.22
C ASP A 92 16.86 -1.02 -0.94
N ILE A 93 16.61 -1.23 -2.24
CA ILE A 93 17.38 -2.18 -3.07
C ILE A 93 18.86 -1.77 -3.15
N VAL A 94 19.14 -0.50 -3.45
CA VAL A 94 20.52 -0.01 -3.56
C VAL A 94 21.23 -0.08 -2.21
N ASP A 95 20.56 0.29 -1.14
CA ASP A 95 21.11 0.24 0.22
C ASP A 95 21.37 -1.22 0.64
N ALA A 96 20.46 -2.15 0.32
CA ALA A 96 20.66 -3.57 0.55
C ALA A 96 21.85 -4.12 -0.25
N GLU A 97 22.02 -3.73 -1.51
CA GLU A 97 23.18 -4.11 -2.34
C GLU A 97 24.49 -3.57 -1.74
N HIS A 98 24.50 -2.32 -1.26
CA HIS A 98 25.67 -1.73 -0.60
C HIS A 98 26.00 -2.42 0.72
N LEU A 99 24.99 -2.77 1.52
CA LEU A 99 25.18 -3.51 2.77
C LEU A 99 25.66 -4.95 2.53
N GLN A 100 25.25 -5.58 1.44
CA GLN A 100 25.75 -6.90 1.04
C GLN A 100 27.17 -6.81 0.47
N CYS A 101 27.51 -5.72 -0.23
CA CYS A 101 28.81 -5.52 -0.83
C CYS A 101 29.88 -5.29 0.24
N GLY A 102 30.60 -6.37 0.60
CA GLY A 102 31.67 -6.33 1.60
C GLY A 102 31.27 -6.90 2.95
N TYR A 103 30.01 -7.30 3.14
CA TYR A 103 29.62 -8.11 4.29
C TYR A 103 30.04 -9.56 4.06
N THR A 104 31.13 -9.98 4.69
CA THR A 104 31.61 -11.36 4.63
C THR A 104 31.24 -12.18 5.87
N GLY A 105 30.75 -11.52 6.92
CA GLY A 105 30.25 -12.15 8.14
C GLY A 105 30.58 -11.34 9.38
N VAL A 106 29.98 -11.71 10.52
CA VAL A 106 30.20 -11.01 11.79
C VAL A 106 31.65 -11.18 12.27
N ALA A 107 32.23 -12.37 12.09
CA ALA A 107 33.61 -12.66 12.49
C ALA A 107 34.66 -11.90 11.66
N GLU A 108 34.37 -11.65 10.40
CA GLU A 108 35.29 -10.99 9.46
C GLU A 108 35.08 -9.47 9.37
N ALA A 109 34.11 -8.94 10.10
CA ALA A 109 33.86 -7.50 10.16
C ALA A 109 35.11 -6.74 10.62
N GLN A 110 35.45 -5.65 9.92
CA GLN A 110 36.55 -4.77 10.30
C GLN A 110 36.07 -3.78 11.36
N ALA A 111 36.88 -3.58 12.40
CA ALA A 111 36.63 -2.59 13.44
C ALA A 111 37.73 -1.51 13.43
N SER A 112 37.36 -0.28 13.78
CA SER A 112 38.34 0.79 13.99
C SER A 112 39.24 0.51 15.20
N VAL A 113 38.75 -0.28 16.17
CA VAL A 113 39.46 -0.70 17.37
C VAL A 113 39.30 -2.21 17.51
N GLU A 114 40.35 -2.98 17.18
CA GLU A 114 40.27 -4.46 17.17
C GLU A 114 40.03 -5.04 18.58
N ALA A 115 40.55 -4.39 19.63
CA ALA A 115 40.31 -4.80 21.02
C ALA A 115 38.81 -4.79 21.40
N ASP A 116 38.05 -3.81 20.91
CA ASP A 116 36.61 -3.72 21.16
C ASP A 116 35.88 -4.86 20.42
N LYS A 117 36.31 -5.17 19.20
CA LYS A 117 35.77 -6.30 18.44
C LYS A 117 36.03 -7.63 19.14
N ASP A 118 37.26 -7.86 19.60
CA ASP A 118 37.61 -9.09 20.34
C ASP A 118 36.76 -9.23 21.61
N GLN A 119 36.56 -8.12 22.34
CA GLN A 119 35.69 -8.11 23.51
C GLN A 119 34.23 -8.41 23.17
N ILE A 120 33.69 -7.81 22.11
CA ILE A 120 32.32 -8.06 21.63
C ILE A 120 32.17 -9.51 21.17
N MET A 121 33.13 -10.04 20.41
CA MET A 121 33.12 -11.42 19.92
C MET A 121 33.20 -12.42 21.09
N ALA A 122 34.01 -12.13 22.10
CA ALA A 122 34.08 -12.93 23.33
C ALA A 122 32.76 -12.88 24.12
N GLN A 123 32.08 -11.73 24.16
CA GLN A 123 30.77 -11.59 24.82
C GLN A 123 29.66 -12.35 24.09
N ILE A 124 29.67 -12.34 22.76
CA ILE A 124 28.71 -13.10 21.94
C ILE A 124 28.97 -14.61 22.08
N GLY A 125 30.25 -15.01 22.07
CA GLY A 125 30.69 -16.38 22.28
C GLY A 125 30.11 -17.36 21.26
N GLU A 126 29.42 -18.39 21.73
CA GLU A 126 28.82 -19.43 20.88
C GLU A 126 27.64 -18.92 20.03
N ASN A 127 27.10 -17.73 20.32
CA ASN A 127 25.95 -17.17 19.61
C ASN A 127 26.33 -16.43 18.32
N VAL A 128 27.60 -16.42 17.90
CA VAL A 128 28.04 -15.74 16.67
C VAL A 128 27.22 -16.15 15.42
N PRO A 129 26.90 -17.45 15.20
CA PRO A 129 26.04 -17.85 14.08
C PRO A 129 24.65 -17.21 14.14
N CYS A 130 24.03 -17.16 15.32
CA CYS A 130 22.71 -16.54 15.52
C CYS A 130 22.72 -15.04 15.23
N VAL A 131 23.81 -14.34 15.58
CA VAL A 131 24.00 -12.92 15.25
C VAL A 131 24.16 -12.73 13.75
N HIS A 132 24.96 -13.58 13.10
CA HIS A 132 25.13 -13.56 11.65
C HIS A 132 23.80 -13.75 10.92
N ASP A 133 23.02 -14.77 11.30
CA ASP A 133 21.70 -15.03 10.71
C ASP A 133 20.75 -13.86 10.94
N SER A 134 20.82 -13.21 12.10
CA SER A 134 19.98 -12.04 12.41
C SER A 134 20.34 -10.83 11.56
N VAL A 135 21.64 -10.62 11.26
CA VAL A 135 22.12 -9.56 10.36
C VAL A 135 21.76 -9.86 8.92
N MET A 136 21.96 -11.11 8.47
CA MET A 136 21.55 -11.55 7.13
C MET A 136 20.04 -11.39 6.92
N LEU A 137 19.25 -11.76 7.93
CA LEU A 137 17.82 -11.52 7.92
C LEU A 137 17.53 -10.03 7.78
N LEU A 138 18.08 -9.19 8.65
CA LEU A 138 17.88 -7.73 8.63
C LEU A 138 18.20 -7.12 7.26
N ILE A 139 19.31 -7.52 6.64
CA ILE A 139 19.72 -7.08 5.30
C ILE A 139 18.70 -7.53 4.23
N SER A 140 18.18 -8.76 4.34
CA SER A 140 17.28 -9.32 3.33
C SER A 140 15.83 -8.85 3.42
N SER A 141 15.33 -8.61 4.64
CA SER A 141 13.93 -8.28 4.92
C SER A 141 13.70 -6.81 5.27
N GLY A 142 14.78 -6.06 5.51
CA GLY A 142 14.73 -4.70 6.05
C GLY A 142 14.43 -4.64 7.56
N MET A 143 14.20 -5.78 8.22
CA MET A 143 13.85 -5.83 9.66
C MET A 143 14.09 -7.20 10.31
N SER A 144 14.46 -7.22 11.59
CA SER A 144 14.73 -8.47 12.34
C SER A 144 13.84 -8.58 13.59
N THR A 145 12.63 -9.10 13.43
CA THR A 145 11.73 -9.40 14.56
C THR A 145 11.86 -10.86 15.00
N PRO A 146 11.49 -11.22 16.25
CA PRO A 146 11.47 -12.61 16.69
C PRO A 146 10.62 -13.52 15.79
N THR A 147 9.50 -13.01 15.29
CA THR A 147 8.60 -13.72 14.36
C THR A 147 9.28 -14.01 13.03
N LEU A 148 9.93 -13.01 12.42
CA LEU A 148 10.66 -13.20 11.16
C LEU A 148 11.85 -14.14 11.32
N ARG A 149 12.58 -14.07 12.43
CA ARG A 149 13.66 -15.02 12.75
C ARG A 149 13.14 -16.46 12.87
N ASN A 150 11.99 -16.65 13.53
CA ASN A 150 11.36 -17.98 13.62
C ASN A 150 10.96 -18.50 12.24
N LEU A 151 10.34 -17.67 11.39
CA LEU A 151 9.97 -18.08 10.03
C LEU A 151 11.19 -18.36 9.15
N ALA A 152 12.24 -17.52 9.23
CA ALA A 152 13.50 -17.73 8.52
C ALA A 152 14.17 -19.06 8.92
N SER A 153 14.16 -19.40 10.23
CA SER A 153 14.70 -20.68 10.74
C SER A 153 13.95 -21.91 10.20
N ARG A 154 12.73 -21.72 9.68
CA ARG A 154 11.93 -22.77 9.02
C ARG A 154 12.10 -22.79 7.49
N GLY A 155 13.01 -21.98 6.94
CA GLY A 155 13.32 -21.94 5.52
C GLY A 155 12.35 -21.12 4.67
N PHE A 156 11.49 -20.29 5.27
CA PHE A 156 10.66 -19.36 4.50
C PHE A 156 11.50 -18.16 4.01
N ASP A 157 11.26 -17.72 2.77
CA ASP A 157 11.89 -16.52 2.22
C ASP A 157 11.27 -15.27 2.88
N MET A 158 12.13 -14.41 3.45
CA MET A 158 11.75 -13.20 4.18
C MET A 158 11.99 -11.91 3.38
N ARG A 159 12.38 -12.02 2.11
CA ARG A 159 12.64 -10.84 1.28
C ARG A 159 11.39 -9.96 1.15
N GLY A 160 11.56 -8.67 1.44
CA GLY A 160 10.48 -7.68 1.41
C GLY A 160 9.43 -7.84 2.51
N ALA A 161 9.69 -8.64 3.56
CA ALA A 161 8.74 -8.78 4.67
C ALA A 161 8.50 -7.46 5.42
N GLY A 162 9.48 -6.55 5.41
CA GLY A 162 9.36 -5.20 5.95
C GLY A 162 8.79 -4.16 4.99
N ASP A 163 8.41 -4.54 3.77
CA ASP A 163 7.94 -3.58 2.76
C ASP A 163 6.57 -3.01 3.15
N PHE A 164 6.60 -1.84 3.78
CA PHE A 164 5.40 -1.08 4.09
C PHE A 164 5.05 -0.16 2.92
N ARG A 165 3.87 -0.38 2.30
CA ARG A 165 3.38 0.45 1.19
C ARG A 165 2.41 1.50 1.70
N PHE A 166 2.87 2.75 1.78
CA PHE A 166 2.05 3.86 2.24
C PHE A 166 0.85 4.12 1.31
N SER A 167 1.02 3.88 0.01
CA SER A 167 -0.07 4.03 -0.98
C SER A 167 -1.28 3.16 -0.69
N LEU A 168 -1.06 1.89 -0.31
CA LEU A 168 -2.14 0.96 0.03
C LEU A 168 -2.81 1.35 1.35
N ALA A 169 -2.01 1.82 2.31
CA ALA A 169 -2.51 2.32 3.56
C ALA A 169 -3.41 3.55 3.38
N ALA A 170 -2.97 4.52 2.56
CA ALA A 170 -3.74 5.71 2.23
C ALA A 170 -5.05 5.36 1.51
N LEU A 171 -5.00 4.44 0.52
CA LEU A 171 -6.19 4.00 -0.21
C LEU A 171 -7.21 3.33 0.70
N ALA A 172 -6.75 2.45 1.60
CA ALA A 172 -7.61 1.79 2.58
C ALA A 172 -8.27 2.80 3.54
N ALA A 173 -7.46 3.68 4.13
CA ALA A 173 -7.96 4.71 5.05
C ALA A 173 -8.99 5.63 4.37
N GLN A 174 -8.72 6.02 3.14
CA GLN A 174 -9.63 6.86 2.38
C GLN A 174 -10.94 6.16 2.04
N ARG A 175 -10.88 4.89 1.63
CA ARG A 175 -12.09 4.07 1.39
C ARG A 175 -12.95 4.00 2.64
N TRP A 176 -12.34 3.85 3.82
CA TRP A 176 -13.07 3.88 5.09
C TRP A 176 -13.74 5.22 5.36
N VAL A 177 -13.03 6.33 5.16
CA VAL A 177 -13.61 7.68 5.32
C VAL A 177 -14.81 7.85 4.39
N TRP A 178 -14.66 7.46 3.11
CA TRP A 178 -15.74 7.54 2.14
C TRP A 178 -16.96 6.73 2.57
N PHE A 179 -16.78 5.45 2.87
CA PHE A 179 -17.86 4.56 3.26
C PHE A 179 -18.52 5.02 4.56
N GLY A 180 -17.75 5.56 5.49
CA GLY A 180 -18.24 6.16 6.73
C GLY A 180 -19.14 7.37 6.48
N LEU A 181 -18.73 8.28 5.59
CA LEU A 181 -19.53 9.46 5.20
C LEU A 181 -20.82 9.05 4.47
N GLU A 182 -20.73 8.10 3.53
CA GLU A 182 -21.90 7.59 2.80
C GLU A 182 -22.89 6.89 3.74
N SER A 183 -22.40 6.07 4.67
CA SER A 183 -23.22 5.36 5.66
C SER A 183 -23.92 6.31 6.62
N LEU A 184 -23.27 7.42 7.03
CA LEU A 184 -23.90 8.45 7.86
C LEU A 184 -25.10 9.10 7.15
N SER A 185 -25.05 9.20 5.82
CA SER A 185 -26.11 9.84 5.03
C SER A 185 -27.30 8.91 4.71
N THR A 186 -27.08 7.59 4.65
CA THR A 186 -28.08 6.63 4.14
C THR A 186 -28.52 5.59 5.18
N HIS A 187 -27.62 5.11 6.03
CA HIS A 187 -27.85 3.95 6.89
C HIS A 187 -27.12 4.08 8.24
N TRP A 188 -27.70 4.85 9.17
CA TRP A 188 -27.12 5.11 10.50
C TRP A 188 -26.77 3.83 11.29
N LEU A 189 -27.54 2.75 11.12
CA LEU A 189 -27.24 1.44 11.73
C LEU A 189 -25.98 0.80 11.14
N ALA A 190 -25.80 0.84 9.82
CA ALA A 190 -24.59 0.32 9.18
C ALA A 190 -23.35 1.15 9.60
N ALA A 191 -23.51 2.47 9.72
CA ALA A 191 -22.46 3.35 10.22
C ALA A 191 -22.03 2.99 11.66
N SER A 192 -22.98 2.64 12.53
CA SER A 192 -22.72 2.31 13.94
C SER A 192 -21.89 1.02 14.14
N VAL A 193 -21.88 0.11 13.16
CA VAL A 193 -21.06 -1.12 13.19
C VAL A 193 -19.72 -0.91 12.48
N PHE A 194 -19.71 -0.18 11.37
CA PHE A 194 -18.52 0.03 10.56
C PHE A 194 -17.46 0.89 11.26
N TRP A 195 -17.86 2.02 11.86
CA TRP A 195 -16.92 2.94 12.51
C TRP A 195 -16.14 2.32 13.67
N PRO A 196 -16.75 1.58 14.61
CA PRO A 196 -16.02 0.86 15.63
C PRO A 196 -15.03 -0.16 15.05
N GLY A 197 -15.42 -0.87 13.98
CA GLY A 197 -14.53 -1.81 13.29
C GLY A 197 -13.31 -1.13 12.67
N ALA A 198 -13.51 0.00 12.00
CA ALA A 198 -12.43 0.81 11.42
C ALA A 198 -11.51 1.38 12.51
N ILE A 199 -12.07 1.92 13.59
CA ILE A 199 -11.31 2.43 14.75
C ILE A 199 -10.52 1.28 15.41
N ALA A 200 -11.13 0.11 15.60
CA ALA A 200 -10.44 -1.06 16.14
C ALA A 200 -9.31 -1.51 15.23
N CYS A 201 -9.50 -1.55 13.91
CA CYS A 201 -8.43 -1.90 12.97
C CYS A 201 -7.30 -0.87 12.97
N LEU A 202 -7.62 0.43 13.01
CA LEU A 202 -6.62 1.49 13.13
C LEU A 202 -5.86 1.37 14.46
N TRP A 203 -6.57 1.12 15.56
CA TRP A 203 -5.98 0.90 16.88
C TRP A 203 -5.06 -0.32 16.90
N LEU A 204 -5.50 -1.45 16.35
CA LEU A 204 -4.69 -2.66 16.20
C LEU A 204 -3.46 -2.41 15.33
N THR A 205 -3.59 -1.59 14.28
CA THR A 205 -2.45 -1.18 13.46
C THR A 205 -1.48 -0.33 14.27
N ILE A 206 -1.95 0.61 15.09
CA ILE A 206 -1.07 1.41 15.96
C ILE A 206 -0.39 0.54 17.02
N GLN A 207 -1.08 -0.47 17.56
CA GLN A 207 -0.52 -1.36 18.59
C GLN A 207 0.40 -2.44 18.03
N ALA A 208 0.25 -2.82 16.76
CA ALA A 208 1.06 -3.85 16.14
C ALA A 208 2.52 -3.41 16.00
N ASP A 209 3.44 -4.36 16.15
CA ASP A 209 4.84 -4.21 15.74
C ASP A 209 4.92 -3.92 14.23
N MET A 210 6.05 -3.40 13.75
CA MET A 210 6.17 -2.95 12.34
C MET A 210 5.81 -4.04 11.31
N ASP A 211 6.12 -5.31 11.60
CA ASP A 211 5.76 -6.46 10.76
C ASP A 211 4.25 -6.70 10.77
N GLY A 212 3.64 -6.66 11.95
CA GLY A 212 2.19 -6.73 12.09
C GLY A 212 1.49 -5.61 11.34
N ARG A 213 2.02 -4.38 11.38
CA ARG A 213 1.48 -3.23 10.62
C ARG A 213 1.56 -3.45 9.13
N ALA A 214 2.72 -3.83 8.61
CA ALA A 214 2.91 -4.07 7.19
C ALA A 214 1.98 -5.19 6.69
N PHE A 215 1.85 -6.27 7.46
CA PHE A 215 0.95 -7.37 7.14
C PHE A 215 -0.53 -6.95 7.14
N ILE A 216 -1.01 -6.33 8.23
CA ILE A 216 -2.41 -5.89 8.38
C ILE A 216 -2.77 -4.92 7.25
N MET A 217 -1.94 -3.91 7.00
CA MET A 217 -2.22 -2.90 5.97
C MET A 217 -2.19 -3.49 4.56
N THR A 218 -1.29 -4.43 4.29
CA THR A 218 -1.26 -5.15 3.01
C THR A 218 -2.52 -6.02 2.82
N ALA A 219 -2.94 -6.72 3.86
CA ALA A 219 -4.14 -7.55 3.82
C ALA A 219 -5.40 -6.71 3.60
N ILE A 220 -5.56 -5.62 4.37
CA ILE A 220 -6.67 -4.68 4.24
C ILE A 220 -6.67 -4.05 2.84
N GLY A 221 -5.53 -3.56 2.36
CA GLY A 221 -5.40 -2.96 1.03
C GLY A 221 -5.81 -3.94 -0.09
N LYS A 222 -5.39 -5.21 0.01
CA LYS A 222 -5.77 -6.25 -0.96
C LYS A 222 -7.27 -6.56 -0.91
N LEU A 223 -7.84 -6.72 0.28
CA LEU A 223 -9.29 -6.96 0.45
C LEU A 223 -10.12 -5.83 -0.16
N HIS A 224 -9.75 -4.57 0.08
CA HIS A 224 -10.43 -3.43 -0.54
C HIS A 224 -10.25 -3.37 -2.05
N THR A 225 -9.06 -3.70 -2.55
CA THR A 225 -8.84 -3.75 -4.01
C THR A 225 -9.77 -4.79 -4.65
N ILE A 226 -9.95 -5.96 -4.02
CA ILE A 226 -10.88 -6.99 -4.49
C ILE A 226 -12.33 -6.50 -4.43
N GLU A 227 -12.73 -5.89 -3.31
CA GLU A 227 -14.07 -5.29 -3.15
C GLU A 227 -14.37 -4.28 -4.27
N MET A 228 -13.42 -3.39 -4.59
CA MET A 228 -13.58 -2.38 -5.65
C MET A 228 -13.78 -3.00 -7.04
N VAL A 229 -13.15 -4.14 -7.32
CA VAL A 229 -13.34 -4.86 -8.59
C VAL A 229 -14.70 -5.57 -8.64
N LEU A 230 -15.19 -6.08 -7.51
CA LEU A 230 -16.45 -6.84 -7.44
C LEU A 230 -17.70 -5.97 -7.27
N ALA A 231 -17.58 -4.78 -6.68
CA ALA A 231 -18.72 -3.90 -6.42
C ALA A 231 -19.52 -3.53 -7.69
N PRO A 232 -18.89 -3.17 -8.84
CA PRO A 232 -19.63 -2.87 -10.06
C PRO A 232 -20.42 -4.08 -10.60
N ILE A 233 -19.90 -5.30 -10.45
CA ILE A 233 -20.56 -6.54 -10.90
C ILE A 233 -21.88 -6.74 -10.13
N SER A 234 -21.86 -6.46 -8.83
CA SER A 234 -23.03 -6.59 -7.95
C SER A 234 -24.12 -5.58 -8.33
N TYR A 235 -23.73 -4.39 -8.77
CA TYR A 235 -24.67 -3.32 -9.14
C TYR A 235 -25.42 -3.60 -10.46
N VAL A 236 -24.79 -4.33 -11.39
CA VAL A 236 -25.39 -4.69 -12.68
C VAL A 236 -26.44 -5.80 -12.54
N GLY A 237 -26.33 -6.69 -11.56
CA GLY A 237 -27.24 -7.82 -11.40
C GLY A 237 -28.59 -7.53 -10.72
N VAL A 238 -28.77 -6.33 -10.16
CA VAL A 238 -29.97 -5.95 -9.36
C VAL A 238 -30.93 -5.04 -10.15
N ARG A 239 -30.61 -4.69 -11.39
CA ARG A 239 -31.51 -3.95 -12.30
C ARG A 239 -31.96 -4.84 -13.45
#